data_AF-A0A328TZ40-F1
#
_entry.id   AF-A0A328TZ40-F1
#
_cell.length_a   1.000
_cell.length_b   1.000
_cell.length_c   1.000
_cell.angle_alpha   90.00
_cell.angle_beta   90.00
_cell.angle_gamma   90.00
#
_symmetry.space_group_name_H-M   'P 1'
#
loop_
_entity.id
_entity.type
_entity.pdbx_description
1 polymer ?
#
loop_
_entity_poly.entity_id
_entity_poly.type
_entity_poly.pdbx_seq_one_letter_code
_entity_poly.pdbx_strand_id
1 'polypeptide(L)'
;MIPLPFGNALLSSHFQSVVPAALQGRVFAFLHQINLTSSVLSFFALGPLVDRVLQPAAAIGELPWLLSVVGDHAGSGIAILYLASGTVIIAVSFLAMMLRAKK
;
A
#
# COMPACT_ATOMS: atom_id res chain seq x y z
N MET A 1 -12.64 -4.01 8.46
CA MET A 1 -11.90 -4.14 7.18
C MET A 1 -12.71 -3.57 6.00
N ILE A 2 -13.29 -2.38 6.16
CA ILE A 2 -14.18 -1.74 5.16
C ILE A 2 -13.43 -0.91 4.07
N PRO A 3 -12.25 -0.30 4.32
CA PRO A 3 -11.63 0.60 3.34
C PRO A 3 -11.22 -0.07 2.01
N LEU A 4 -10.71 -1.31 2.08
CA LEU A 4 -10.21 -2.04 0.92
C LEU A 4 -11.32 -2.37 -0.11
N PRO A 5 -12.49 -2.93 0.30
CA PRO A 5 -13.61 -3.13 -0.62
C PRO A 5 -14.07 -1.85 -1.32
N PHE A 6 -14.11 -0.72 -0.61
CA PHE A 6 -14.53 0.57 -1.17
C PHE A 6 -13.59 1.06 -2.26
N GLY A 7 -12.27 1.00 -2.03
CA GLY A 7 -11.28 1.38 -3.05
C GLY A 7 -11.40 0.53 -4.31
N ASN A 8 -11.56 -0.79 -4.15
CA ASN A 8 -11.70 -1.70 -5.27
C ASN A 8 -13.04 -1.52 -6.01
N ALA A 9 -14.12 -1.21 -5.30
CA ALA A 9 -15.42 -0.90 -5.89
C ALA A 9 -15.36 0.36 -6.75
N LEU A 10 -14.76 1.44 -6.24
CA LEU A 10 -14.58 2.68 -7.00
C LEU A 10 -13.76 2.46 -8.28
N LEU A 11 -12.66 1.72 -8.18
CA LEU A 11 -11.81 1.42 -9.33
C LEU A 11 -12.54 0.57 -10.37
N SER A 12 -13.23 -0.50 -9.93
CA SER A 12 -13.96 -1.38 -10.84
C SER A 12 -15.16 -0.68 -11.50
N SER A 13 -15.92 0.15 -10.77
CA SER A 13 -16.98 0.97 -11.35
C SER A 13 -16.44 1.99 -12.37
N HIS A 14 -15.29 2.61 -12.09
CA HIS A 14 -14.65 3.50 -13.06
C HIS A 14 -14.27 2.75 -14.34
N PHE A 15 -13.59 1.61 -14.24
CA PHE A 15 -13.24 0.81 -15.41
C PHE A 15 -14.46 0.30 -16.18
N GLN A 16 -15.54 -0.09 -15.50
CA GLN A 16 -16.79 -0.47 -16.16
C GLN A 16 -17.40 0.68 -16.96
N SER A 17 -17.22 1.93 -16.53
CA SER A 17 -17.75 3.11 -17.24
C SER A 17 -16.99 3.44 -18.53
N VAL A 18 -15.71 3.07 -18.63
CA VAL A 18 -14.85 3.41 -19.78
C VAL A 18 -14.57 2.22 -20.71
N VAL A 19 -14.68 0.99 -20.22
CA VAL A 19 -14.36 -0.22 -20.99
C VAL A 19 -15.64 -0.78 -21.68
N PRO A 20 -15.62 -0.98 -23.01
CA PRO A 20 -16.73 -1.60 -23.73
C PRO A 20 -17.09 -2.99 -23.17
N ALA A 21 -18.38 -3.30 -23.07
CA ALA A 21 -18.89 -4.54 -22.46
C ALA A 21 -18.24 -5.83 -23.02
N ALA A 22 -18.02 -5.89 -24.34
CA ALA A 22 -17.41 -7.04 -25.01
C ALA A 22 -15.93 -7.29 -24.59
N LEU A 23 -15.24 -6.28 -24.05
CA LEU A 23 -13.83 -6.37 -23.65
C LEU A 23 -13.63 -6.46 -22.14
N GLN A 24 -14.68 -6.22 -21.34
CA GLN A 24 -14.57 -6.15 -19.88
C GLN A 24 -13.93 -7.40 -19.28
N GLY A 25 -14.35 -8.61 -19.69
CA GLY A 25 -13.78 -9.86 -19.16
C GLY A 25 -12.26 -9.96 -19.35
N ARG A 26 -11.74 -9.53 -20.50
CA ARG A 26 -10.30 -9.58 -20.81
C ARG A 26 -9.53 -8.50 -20.03
N VAL A 27 -10.08 -7.29 -19.97
CA VAL A 27 -9.46 -6.17 -19.24
C VAL A 27 -9.41 -6.45 -17.74
N PHE A 28 -10.50 -6.91 -17.14
CA PHE A 28 -10.54 -7.26 -15.73
C PHE A 28 -9.63 -8.44 -15.39
N ALA A 29 -9.55 -9.47 -16.24
CA ALA A 29 -8.61 -10.59 -16.04
C ALA A 29 -7.15 -10.11 -16.05
N PHE A 30 -6.79 -9.24 -17.00
CA PHE A 30 -5.44 -8.67 -17.06
C PHE A 30 -5.11 -7.79 -15.85
N LEU A 31 -6.03 -6.91 -15.45
CA LEU A 31 -5.87 -6.08 -14.25
C LEU A 31 -5.75 -6.93 -12.98
N HIS A 32 -6.51 -8.02 -12.89
CA HIS A 32 -6.41 -8.95 -11.77
C HIS A 32 -5.03 -9.63 -11.75
N GLN A 33 -4.52 -10.07 -12.90
CA GLN A 33 -3.20 -10.66 -13.01
C GLN A 33 -2.09 -9.69 -12.56
N ILE A 34 -2.18 -8.41 -12.95
CA ILE A 34 -1.25 -7.38 -12.50
C ILE A 34 -1.29 -7.23 -10.97
N ASN A 35 -2.48 -7.20 -10.36
CA ASN A 35 -2.61 -7.08 -8.91
C ASN A 35 -2.01 -8.28 -8.16
N LEU A 36 -2.25 -9.49 -8.65
CA LEU A 36 -1.66 -10.71 -8.06
C LEU A 36 -0.14 -10.68 -8.15
N THR A 37 0.41 -10.40 -9.33
CA THR A 37 1.87 -10.33 -9.52
C THR A 37 2.49 -9.21 -8.67
N SER A 38 1.84 -8.06 -8.58
CA SER A 38 2.30 -6.94 -7.75
C SER A 38 2.33 -7.31 -6.26
N SER A 39 1.36 -8.10 -5.80
CA SER A 39 1.32 -8.58 -4.42
C SER A 39 2.50 -9.52 -4.12
N VAL A 40 2.79 -10.46 -5.02
CA VAL A 40 3.94 -11.37 -4.91
C VAL A 40 5.26 -10.58 -4.87
N LEU A 41 5.43 -9.62 -5.78
CA LEU A 41 6.61 -8.75 -5.80
C LEU A 41 6.75 -7.94 -4.51
N SER A 42 5.63 -7.46 -3.96
CA SER A 42 5.61 -6.72 -2.71
C SER A 42 6.12 -7.60 -1.56
N PHE A 43 5.60 -8.81 -1.41
CA PHE A 43 6.09 -9.72 -0.36
C PHE A 43 7.56 -10.11 -0.55
N PHE A 44 7.98 -10.33 -1.79
CA PHE A 44 9.37 -10.64 -2.11
C PHE A 44 10.33 -9.50 -1.73
N ALA A 45 9.95 -8.25 -1.97
CA ALA A 45 10.78 -7.09 -1.66
C ALA A 45 10.74 -6.72 -0.17
N LEU A 46 9.55 -6.78 0.45
CA LEU A 46 9.33 -6.29 1.81
C LEU A 46 9.90 -7.21 2.88
N GLY A 47 9.93 -8.53 2.66
CA GLY A 47 10.53 -9.48 3.61
C GLY A 47 11.99 -9.14 3.94
N PRO A 48 12.90 -9.15 2.94
CA PRO A 48 14.29 -8.77 3.14
C PRO A 48 14.47 -7.34 3.66
N LEU A 49 13.63 -6.40 3.24
CA LEU A 49 13.68 -5.02 3.72
C LEU A 49 13.40 -4.93 5.23
N VAL A 50 12.37 -5.63 5.71
CA VAL A 50 12.04 -5.67 7.13
C VAL A 50 13.14 -6.36 7.91
N ASP A 51 13.52 -7.57 7.48
CA ASP A 51 14.44 -8.41 8.25
C ASP A 51 15.87 -7.86 8.30
N ARG A 52 16.33 -7.20 7.22
CA ARG A 52 17.72 -6.75 7.09
C ARG A 52 17.94 -5.27 7.34
N VAL A 53 16.91 -4.44 7.24
CA VAL A 53 17.05 -2.98 7.37
C VAL A 53 16.23 -2.45 8.54
N LEU A 54 14.92 -2.67 8.54
CA LEU A 54 14.04 -2.04 9.53
C LEU A 54 14.17 -2.68 10.92
N GLN A 55 14.25 -4.01 10.99
CA GLN A 55 14.38 -4.72 12.27
C GLN A 55 15.75 -4.45 12.95
N PRO A 56 16.90 -4.45 12.24
CA PRO A 56 18.17 -4.07 12.83
C PRO A 56 18.24 -2.58 13.22
N ALA A 57 17.71 -1.67 12.38
CA ALA A 57 17.68 -0.25 12.71
C ALA A 57 16.82 0.06 13.95
N ALA A 58 15.73 -0.70 14.13
CA ALA A 58 14.91 -0.65 15.34
C ALA A 58 15.70 -1.14 16.57
N ALA A 59 16.41 -2.27 16.46
CA ALA A 59 17.16 -2.87 17.57
C ALA A 59 18.37 -2.04 18.04
N ILE A 60 18.98 -1.26 17.15
CA ILE A 60 20.12 -0.36 17.47
C ILE A 60 19.62 0.99 18.01
N GLY A 61 18.32 1.28 17.90
CA GLY A 61 17.74 2.54 18.38
C GLY A 61 17.93 3.72 17.44
N GLU A 62 18.23 3.49 16.15
CA GLU A 62 18.53 4.57 15.19
C GLU A 62 17.31 5.41 14.79
N LEU A 63 16.09 4.93 15.08
CA LEU A 63 14.83 5.65 14.84
C LEU A 63 14.06 5.93 16.14
N PRO A 64 14.58 6.77 17.06
CA PRO A 64 14.01 6.97 18.39
C PRO A 64 12.58 7.52 18.36
N TRP A 65 12.26 8.37 17.38
CA TRP A 65 10.92 8.94 17.21
C TRP A 65 9.87 7.91 16.74
N LEU A 66 10.25 6.96 15.88
CA LEU A 66 9.37 5.86 15.45
C LEU A 66 9.25 4.79 16.53
N LEU A 67 10.35 4.49 17.23
CA LEU A 67 10.37 3.55 18.35
C LEU A 67 9.52 4.04 19.53
N SER A 68 9.39 5.35 19.74
CA SER A 68 8.47 5.89 20.75
C SER A 68 6.99 5.62 20.43
N VAL A 69 6.64 5.42 19.17
CA VAL A 69 5.25 5.14 18.74
C VAL A 69 5.00 3.65 18.60
N VAL A 70 5.97 2.91 18.08
CA VAL A 70 5.86 1.47 17.76
C VAL A 70 6.29 0.57 18.92
N GLY A 71 7.24 1.02 19.74
CA GLY A 71 7.90 0.20 20.75
C GLY A 71 9.15 -0.52 20.22
N ASP A 72 10.00 -0.96 21.16
CA ASP A 72 11.23 -1.70 20.90
C ASP A 72 11.06 -3.19 21.22
N HIS A 73 10.26 -3.89 20.40
CA HIS A 73 10.02 -5.32 20.53
C HIS A 73 10.33 -6.06 19.23
N ALA A 74 10.47 -7.39 19.33
CA ALA A 74 10.51 -8.27 18.16
C ALA A 74 9.25 -8.03 17.31
N GLY A 75 9.42 -7.57 16.07
CA GLY A 75 8.34 -7.14 15.18
C GLY A 75 8.18 -5.63 14.98
N SER A 76 8.99 -4.79 15.64
CA SER A 76 8.98 -3.34 15.43
C SER A 76 9.25 -2.96 13.96
N GLY A 77 10.10 -3.71 13.25
CA GLY A 77 10.41 -3.47 11.83
C GLY A 77 9.18 -3.53 10.92
N ILE A 78 8.26 -4.48 11.14
CA ILE A 78 7.05 -4.60 10.32
C ILE A 78 6.04 -3.49 10.65
N ALA A 79 5.98 -3.07 11.92
CA ALA A 79 5.10 -1.98 12.34
C ALA A 79 5.57 -0.63 11.80
N ILE A 80 6.88 -0.37 11.75
CA ILE A 80 7.47 0.79 11.07
C ILE A 80 7.09 0.79 9.59
N LEU A 81 7.16 -0.36 8.92
CA LEU A 81 6.75 -0.48 7.51
C LEU A 81 5.25 -0.16 7.31
N TYR A 82 4.38 -0.66 8.18
CA TYR A 82 2.94 -0.36 8.12
C TYR A 82 2.65 1.13 8.37
N LEU A 83 3.33 1.77 9.32
CA LEU A 83 3.19 3.20 9.55
C LEU A 83 3.67 4.03 8.36
N ALA A 84 4.83 3.68 7.80
CA ALA A 84 5.37 4.37 6.63
C ALA A 84 4.43 4.24 5.42
N SER A 85 3.98 3.01 5.11
CA SER A 85 3.06 2.77 3.99
C SER A 85 1.70 3.47 4.19
N GLY A 86 1.13 3.42 5.40
CA GLY A 86 -0.09 4.14 5.73
C GLY A 86 0.05 5.66 5.56
N THR A 87 1.18 6.22 6.00
CA THR A 87 1.48 7.65 5.86
C THR A 87 1.60 8.06 4.39
N VAL A 88 2.28 7.25 3.57
CA VAL A 88 2.38 7.47 2.11
C VAL A 88 1.00 7.43 1.46
N ILE A 89 0.16 6.45 1.80
CA ILE A 89 -1.21 6.35 1.26
C ILE A 89 -2.01 7.61 1.59
N ILE A 90 -2.00 8.05 2.85
CA ILE A 90 -2.71 9.25 3.29
C ILE A 90 -2.17 10.50 2.57
N ALA A 91 -0.86 10.66 2.48
CA ALA A 91 -0.23 11.80 1.83
C ALA A 91 -0.60 11.89 0.34
N VAL A 92 -0.56 10.75 -0.38
CA VAL A 92 -0.93 10.68 -1.80
C VAL A 92 -2.42 10.94 -1.98
N SER A 93 -3.29 10.35 -1.15
CA SER A 93 -4.73 10.61 -1.21
C SER A 93 -5.06 12.08 -0.95
N PHE A 94 -4.42 12.70 0.04
CA PHE A 94 -4.62 14.11 0.35
C PHE A 94 -4.13 15.01 -0.78
N LEU A 95 -2.94 14.73 -1.34
CA LEU A 95 -2.41 15.45 -2.49
C LEU A 95 -3.33 15.34 -3.70
N ALA A 96 -3.84 14.14 -4.01
CA ALA A 96 -4.79 13.93 -5.10
C ALA A 96 -6.08 14.74 -4.88
N MET A 97 -6.57 14.82 -3.65
CA MET A 97 -7.74 15.62 -3.29
C MET A 97 -7.49 17.12 -3.49
N MET A 98 -6.32 17.63 -3.07
CA MET A 98 -5.94 19.04 -3.27
C MET A 98 -5.79 19.39 -4.75
N LEU A 99 -5.19 18.51 -5.55
CA LEU A 99 -5.04 18.71 -7.00
C LEU A 99 -6.41 18.74 -7.70
N ARG A 100 -7.36 17.92 -7.23
CA ARG A 100 -8.74 17.93 -7.75
C ARG A 100 -9.50 19.19 -7.37
N ALA A 101 -9.33 19.70 -6.16
CA ALA A 101 -10.03 20.91 -5.68
C ALA A 101 -9.59 22.20 -6.41
N LYS A 102 -8.46 22.17 -7.12
CA LYS A 102 -7.94 23.31 -7.89
C LYS A 102 -8.46 23.35 -9.34
N LYS A 103 -9.17 22.31 -9.79
CA LYS A 103 -9.83 22.20 -11.10
C LYS A 103 -11.32 22.43 -10.94
#